data_AF-A0A6B2SXH0-F1
#
_entry.id   AF-A0A6B2SXH0-F1
#
_cell.length_a   1.000
_cell.length_b   1.000
_cell.length_c   1.000
_cell.angle_alpha   90.00
_cell.angle_beta   90.00
_cell.angle_gamma   90.00
#
_symmetry.space_group_name_H-M   'P 1'
#
loop_
_entity.id
_entity.type
_entity.pdbx_description
1 polymer ?
#
loop_
_entity_poly.entity_id
_entity_poly.type
_entity_poly.pdbx_seq_one_letter_code
_entity_poly.pdbx_strand_id
1 'polypeptide(L)' 'LHTEPARDVTVVRTDAADATAAADEAAGRLDPETGDVVAFSWLEASRTLVVTVHHIAVDAVSWLILLDDLTTAMRGA' A
#
# COMPACT_ATOMS: atom_id res chain seq x y z
N LEU A 1 17.95 14.12 5.81
CA LEU A 1 16.96 13.32 5.06
C LEU A 1 15.79 14.25 4.80
N HIS A 2 15.65 14.75 3.58
CA HIS A 2 14.47 15.52 3.18
C HIS A 2 13.45 14.52 2.68
N THR A 3 12.33 14.40 3.39
CA THR A 3 11.14 13.78 2.84
C THR A 3 10.38 14.85 2.08
N GLU A 4 10.04 14.58 0.83
CA GLU A 4 9.08 15.37 0.08
C GLU A 4 7.78 15.53 0.91
N PRO A 5 7.00 16.61 0.70
CA PRO A 5 5.72 16.76 1.38
C PRO A 5 4.83 15.52 1.15
N ALA A 6 4.05 15.17 2.17
CA ALA A 6 3.11 14.06 2.08
C ALA A 6 2.20 14.24 0.86
N ARG A 7 2.12 13.21 0.02
CA ARG A 7 1.17 13.13 -1.10
C ARG A 7 -0.04 12.33 -0.66
N ASP A 8 -1.21 12.76 -1.09
CA ASP A 8 -2.44 11.97 -0.92
C ASP A 8 -2.34 10.69 -1.72
N VAL A 9 -2.72 9.56 -1.10
CA VAL A 9 -2.81 8.27 -1.78
C VAL A 9 -4.27 7.79 -1.74
N THR A 10 -4.75 7.31 -2.88
CA THR A 10 -6.10 6.76 -2.99
C THR A 10 -6.09 5.28 -2.62
N VAL A 11 -7.06 4.87 -1.80
CA VAL A 11 -7.37 3.47 -1.52
C VAL A 11 -8.47 3.00 -2.47
N VAL A 12 -8.15 2.05 -3.34
CA VAL A 12 -9.16 1.44 -4.22
C VAL A 12 -9.99 0.46 -3.38
N ARG A 13 -11.32 0.61 -3.38
CA ARG A 13 -12.22 -0.32 -2.68
C ARG A 13 -12.81 -1.31 -3.67
N THR A 14 -12.86 -2.58 -3.30
CA THR A 14 -13.39 -3.64 -4.16
C THR A 14 -14.09 -4.72 -3.33
N ASP A 15 -15.12 -5.32 -3.93
CA ASP A 15 -15.80 -6.50 -3.38
C ASP A 15 -15.09 -7.81 -3.75
N ALA A 16 -14.02 -7.75 -4.56
CA ALA A 16 -13.19 -8.91 -4.88
C ALA A 16 -12.52 -9.47 -3.61
N ALA A 17 -12.44 -10.80 -3.52
CA ALA A 17 -11.85 -11.49 -2.37
C ALA A 17 -10.40 -11.94 -2.60
N ASP A 18 -9.89 -11.86 -3.84
CA ASP A 18 -8.56 -12.33 -4.19
C ASP A 18 -7.50 -11.24 -3.96
N ALA A 19 -6.70 -11.43 -2.92
CA ALA A 19 -5.61 -10.51 -2.56
C ALA A 19 -4.47 -10.51 -3.59
N THR A 20 -4.21 -11.63 -4.26
CA THR A 20 -3.16 -11.70 -5.29
C THR A 20 -3.58 -10.91 -6.51
N ALA A 21 -4.81 -11.12 -7.00
CA ALA A 21 -5.33 -10.35 -8.12
C ALA A 21 -5.37 -8.84 -7.81
N ALA A 22 -5.80 -8.46 -6.60
CA ALA A 22 -5.79 -7.07 -6.17
C ALA A 22 -4.37 -6.48 -6.06
N ALA A 23 -3.37 -7.29 -5.69
CA ALA A 23 -1.98 -6.87 -5.65
C ALA A 23 -1.41 -6.66 -7.05
N ASP A 24 -1.72 -7.54 -8.00
CA ASP A 24 -1.32 -7.42 -9.41
C ASP A 24 -1.94 -6.17 -10.06
N GLU A 25 -3.24 -5.93 -9.83
CA GLU A 25 -3.92 -4.71 -10.28
C GLU A 25 -3.31 -3.44 -9.66
N ALA A 26 -2.94 -3.50 -8.37
CA ALA A 26 -2.27 -2.40 -7.69
C ALA A 26 -0.85 -2.17 -8.23
N ALA A 27 -0.10 -3.23 -8.55
CA ALA A 27 1.23 -3.14 -9.14
C ALA A 27 1.21 -2.44 -10.50
N GLY A 28 0.16 -2.69 -11.31
CA GLY A 28 -0.04 -2.02 -12.60
C GLY A 28 -0.27 -0.50 -12.51
N ARG A 29 -0.54 0.04 -11.31
CA ARG A 29 -0.71 1.48 -11.06
C ARG A 29 0.57 2.16 -10.55
N LEU A 30 1.62 1.40 -10.28
CA LEU A 30 2.88 1.96 -9.80
C LEU A 30 3.65 2.57 -10.97
N ASP A 31 4.20 3.77 -10.73
CA ASP A 31 5.08 4.47 -11.66
C ASP A 31 6.21 5.16 -10.87
N PRO A 32 7.38 4.51 -10.75
CA PRO A 32 8.52 5.08 -10.06
C PRO A 32 9.08 6.37 -10.69
N GLU A 33 8.84 6.62 -11.98
CA GLU A 33 9.34 7.81 -12.66
C GLU A 33 8.57 9.06 -12.25
N THR A 34 7.27 8.92 -11.98
CA THR A 34 6.40 10.00 -11.49
C THR A 34 6.29 10.05 -9.95
N GLY A 35 6.83 9.04 -9.27
CA GLY A 35 6.90 8.92 -7.82
C GLY A 35 5.73 8.15 -7.20
N ASP A 36 4.89 7.51 -8.02
CA ASP A 36 3.80 6.65 -7.58
C ASP A 36 4.34 5.26 -7.22
N VAL A 37 5.01 5.19 -6.06
CA VAL A 37 5.72 3.99 -5.60
C VAL A 37 4.92 3.12 -4.63
N VAL A 38 3.71 3.53 -4.25
CA VAL A 38 2.82 2.77 -3.36
C VAL A 38 1.37 2.84 -3.82
N ALA A 39 0.67 1.72 -3.70
CA ALA A 39 -0.74 1.59 -4.02
C ALA A 39 -1.45 0.75 -2.95
N PHE A 40 -2.69 1.12 -2.64
CA PHE A 40 -3.53 0.43 -1.65
C PHE A 40 -4.82 -0.06 -2.28
N SER A 41 -5.25 -1.25 -1.86
CA SER A 41 -6.55 -1.83 -2.21
C SER A 41 -7.22 -2.39 -0.96
N TRP A 42 -8.47 -2.02 -0.71
CA TRP A 42 -9.29 -2.51 0.39
C TRP A 42 -10.31 -3.51 -0.13
N LEU A 43 -10.17 -4.76 0.33
CA LEU A 43 -11.09 -5.86 0.01
C LEU A 43 -12.21 -5.87 1.06
N GLU A 44 -13.41 -5.48 0.66
CA GLU A 44 -14.54 -5.33 1.58
C GLU A 44 -14.98 -6.68 2.16
N ALA A 45 -15.04 -7.72 1.33
CA ALA A 45 -15.51 -9.05 1.71
C ALA A 45 -14.66 -9.70 2.81
N SER A 46 -13.33 -9.51 2.77
CA SER A 46 -12.38 -10.09 3.72
C SER A 46 -11.85 -9.08 4.74
N ARG A 47 -12.28 -7.81 4.65
CA ARG A 47 -11.78 -6.69 5.48
C ARG A 47 -10.25 -6.62 5.48
N THR A 48 -9.64 -6.82 4.32
CA THR A 48 -8.20 -6.93 4.15
C THR A 48 -7.67 -5.74 3.36
N LEU A 49 -6.62 -5.10 3.89
CA LEU A 49 -5.86 -4.07 3.18
C LEU A 49 -4.70 -4.73 2.45
N VAL A 50 -4.70 -4.67 1.12
CA VAL A 50 -3.58 -5.05 0.27
C VAL A 50 -2.72 -3.80 0.05
N VAL A 51 -1.43 -3.92 0.37
CA VAL A 51 -0.43 -2.86 0.22
C VAL A 51 0.61 -3.32 -0.79
N THR A 52 0.72 -2.61 -1.91
CA THR A 52 1.70 -2.90 -2.96
C THR A 52 2.68 -1.74 -3.04
N VAL A 53 3.97 -2.01 -2.87
CA VAL A 53 5.03 -1.00 -2.85
C VAL A 53 6.14 -1.40 -3.84
N HIS A 54 6.60 -0.44 -4.64
CA HIS A 54 7.75 -0.66 -5.52
C HIS A 54 9.03 -0.86 -4.69
N HIS A 55 9.86 -1.85 -5.04
CA HIS A 55 11.08 -2.18 -4.29
C HIS A 55 12.10 -1.04 -4.16
N ILE A 56 12.04 -0.03 -5.03
CA ILE A 56 12.89 1.17 -4.92
C ILE A 56 12.62 1.96 -3.63
N ALA A 57 11.42 1.84 -3.06
CA ALA A 57 10.98 2.56 -1.88
C ALA A 57 10.99 1.72 -0.60
N VAL A 58 11.15 0.38 -0.70
CA VAL A 58 11.05 -0.52 0.45
C VAL A 58 11.95 -1.76 0.31
N ASP A 59 12.52 -2.18 1.43
CA ASP A 59 13.24 -3.46 1.56
C ASP A 59 12.58 -4.39 2.59
N ALA A 60 13.14 -5.59 2.74
CA ALA A 60 12.61 -6.60 3.66
C ALA A 60 12.56 -6.14 5.13
N VAL A 61 13.46 -5.25 5.56
CA VAL A 61 13.51 -4.75 6.94
C VAL A 61 12.50 -3.61 7.12
N SER A 62 12.36 -2.76 6.11
CA SER A 62 11.41 -1.65 6.06
C SER A 62 9.97 -2.14 6.28
N TRP A 63 9.63 -3.33 5.78
CA TRP A 63 8.31 -3.95 6.00
C TRP A 63 7.97 -4.19 7.48
N LEU A 64 8.97 -4.49 8.33
CA LEU A 64 8.71 -4.72 9.75
C LEU A 64 8.20 -3.44 10.43
N ILE A 65 8.77 -2.30 10.07
CA ILE A 65 8.38 -0.99 10.59
C ILE A 65 7.02 -0.59 9.99
N LEU A 66 6.89 -0.68 8.67
CA LEU A 66 5.66 -0.29 7.96
C LEU A 66 4.43 -1.06 8.46
N LEU A 67 4.54 -2.38 8.66
CA LEU A 67 3.40 -3.18 9.12
C LEU A 67 3.00 -2.88 10.56
N ASP A 68 3.96 -2.56 11.43
CA ASP A 68 3.69 -2.17 12.82
C ASP A 68 2.97 -0.81 12.88
N ASP A 69 3.48 0.18 12.14
CA ASP A 69 2.88 1.50 12.03
C ASP A 69 1.48 1.44 11.41
N LEU A 70 1.28 0.65 10.35
CA LEU A 70 -0.01 0.48 9.69
C LEU A 70 -1.02 -0.20 10.63
N THR A 71 -0.58 -1.21 11.39
CA THR A 71 -1.40 -1.86 12.41
C THR A 71 -1.82 -0.88 13.49
N THR A 72 -0.89 -0.03 13.95
CA THR A 72 -1.16 1.02 14.93
C THR A 72 -2.18 2.03 14.39
N ALA A 73 -1.99 2.52 13.17
CA ALA A 73 -2.90 3.46 12.52
C ALA A 73 -4.31 2.87 12.33
N MET A 74 -4.41 1.61 11.91
CA MET A 74 -5.69 0.93 11.68
C MET A 74 -6.48 0.60 12.95
N ARG A 75 -5.80 0.48 14.09
CA ARG A 75 -6.48 0.28 15.39
C ARG A 75 -7.18 1.54 15.90
N GLY A 76 -6.92 2.69 15.27
CA GLY A 76 -7.36 4.00 15.74
C GLY A 76 -6.52 4.40 16.94
N ALA A 77 -5.67 5.41 16.75
CA ALA A 77 -5.09 6.15 17.86
C ALA A 77 -6.19 6.94 18.61
#